data_AF-A0A182M0Q6-F1
#
_entry.id   AF-A0A182M0Q6-F1
#
_cell.length_a   1.000
_cell.length_b   1.000
_cell.length_c   1.000
_cell.angle_alpha   90.00
_cell.angle_beta   90.00
_cell.angle_gamma   90.00
#
_symmetry.space_group_name_H-M   'P 1'
#
loop_
_entity.id
_entity.type
_entity.pdbx_description
1 polymer ?
#
loop_
_entity_poly.entity_id
_entity_poly.type
_entity_poly.pdbx_seq_one_letter_code
_entity_poly.pdbx_strand_id
1 'polypeptide(L)'
;MSTKTTTTTTTVSGRGSSSSGEFDVTSFEKRLRDLKDTQDSIQHLSSWCLSRRAHHKKIVSSWLNVLKQVKIESRLTLFHLANDVIQNSKRKNYEYVDSWGTYLQKATTLVRDEKATNLVMAVRECVKHQSETDHTFKGLNKKPHVDVEAVMNSIKGKDRSKVEEMEQEIEEHLAQYENVVGVLKKEQKTRQELLTLLEQAGLFYENQRTEVKVVVNAYRNFGNRLKSMKKKLDELTVSLPSPIPSPDINAPSPVPSDGDNILPNDDNYFQMLQHHGSYMGGNIAFDMNDFTRSDSPMVMNRGRCQSSGVWLCGIIRS
;
A
#
# COMPACT_ATOMS: atom_id res chain seq x y z
N MET A 1 24.91 -72.84 -25.04
CA MET A 1 25.78 -71.73 -24.63
C MET A 1 24.91 -70.69 -23.96
N SER A 2 24.95 -70.65 -22.63
CA SER A 2 24.12 -69.79 -21.79
C SER A 2 25.03 -68.74 -21.16
N THR A 3 24.76 -67.45 -21.39
CA THR A 3 25.43 -66.35 -20.68
C THR A 3 24.47 -65.79 -19.65
N LYS A 4 24.69 -66.16 -18.38
CA LYS A 4 24.16 -65.47 -17.20
C LYS A 4 25.05 -64.24 -16.96
N THR A 5 24.44 -63.09 -16.71
CA THR A 5 25.16 -61.95 -16.11
C THR A 5 24.41 -61.50 -14.87
N THR A 6 25.15 -61.58 -13.76
CA THR A 6 24.73 -61.42 -12.37
C THR A 6 24.76 -59.96 -11.95
N THR A 7 23.70 -59.55 -11.24
CA THR A 7 23.58 -58.34 -10.42
C THR A 7 24.68 -58.25 -9.36
N THR A 8 25.34 -57.10 -9.23
CA THR A 8 26.05 -56.75 -7.98
C THR A 8 25.84 -55.27 -7.67
N THR A 9 25.12 -55.06 -6.57
CA THR A 9 24.91 -53.81 -5.85
C THR A 9 26.22 -53.33 -5.23
N THR A 10 26.54 -52.05 -5.35
CA THR A 10 27.45 -51.37 -4.40
C THR A 10 26.90 -49.99 -4.10
N THR A 11 26.38 -49.89 -2.88
CA THR A 11 26.00 -48.67 -2.17
C THR A 11 27.24 -47.83 -1.87
N VAL A 12 27.23 -46.54 -2.23
CA VAL A 12 28.14 -45.56 -1.65
C VAL A 12 27.30 -44.43 -1.06
N SER A 13 27.22 -44.43 0.27
CA SER A 13 26.52 -43.45 1.09
C SER A 13 27.32 -42.14 1.11
N GLY A 14 26.90 -41.17 0.32
CA GLY A 14 27.31 -39.77 0.43
C GLY A 14 26.16 -38.94 1.00
N ARG A 15 26.17 -38.68 2.31
CA ARG A 15 25.26 -37.76 3.00
C ARG A 15 25.60 -36.32 2.59
N GLY A 16 24.80 -35.76 1.69
CA GLY A 16 24.70 -34.33 1.41
C GLY A 16 23.23 -33.94 1.34
N SER A 17 22.65 -33.62 2.49
CA SER A 17 21.26 -33.13 2.60
C SER A 17 21.18 -31.71 2.06
N SER A 18 20.84 -31.56 0.78
CA SER A 18 20.22 -30.34 0.26
C SER A 18 18.77 -30.66 -0.09
N SER A 19 17.89 -30.60 0.91
CA SER A 19 16.44 -30.65 0.70
C SER A 19 15.97 -29.38 0.01
N SER A 20 16.23 -29.29 -1.29
CA SER A 20 15.59 -28.33 -2.20
C SER A 20 14.16 -28.82 -2.45
N GLY A 21 13.33 -28.79 -1.41
CA GLY A 21 11.93 -29.21 -1.49
C GLY A 21 11.21 -28.43 -2.58
N GLU A 22 10.48 -29.16 -3.41
CA GLU A 22 9.64 -28.60 -4.47
C GLU A 22 8.66 -27.56 -3.88
N PHE A 23 8.53 -26.43 -4.57
CA PHE A 23 7.62 -25.37 -4.13
C PHE A 23 6.21 -25.65 -4.65
N ASP A 24 5.33 -26.07 -3.73
CA ASP A 24 3.91 -26.23 -4.02
C ASP A 24 3.19 -24.86 -3.98
N VAL A 25 2.92 -24.35 -5.17
CA VAL A 25 2.21 -23.07 -5.41
C VAL A 25 0.81 -23.11 -4.80
N THR A 26 0.06 -24.18 -5.02
CA THR A 26 -1.35 -24.28 -4.62
C THR A 26 -1.50 -24.29 -3.11
N SER A 27 -0.64 -25.05 -2.42
CA SER A 27 -0.59 -25.07 -0.95
C SER A 27 -0.21 -23.70 -0.36
N PHE A 28 0.75 -23.01 -0.98
CA PHE A 28 1.12 -21.67 -0.52
C PHE A 28 -0.01 -20.65 -0.75
N GLU A 29 -0.67 -20.67 -1.91
CA GLU A 29 -1.81 -19.79 -2.16
C GLU A 29 -2.98 -20.05 -1.21
N LYS A 30 -3.22 -21.30 -0.81
CA LYS A 30 -4.20 -21.62 0.23
C LYS A 30 -3.83 -20.96 1.57
N ARG A 31 -2.57 -21.06 1.99
CA ARG A 31 -2.09 -20.38 3.21
C ARG A 31 -2.24 -18.86 3.16
N LEU A 32 -2.08 -18.26 1.98
CA LEU A 32 -2.30 -16.83 1.79
C LEU A 32 -3.79 -16.45 1.89
N ARG A 33 -4.70 -17.28 1.39
CA ARG A 33 -6.15 -17.07 1.51
C ARG A 33 -6.65 -17.25 2.94
N ASP A 34 -6.05 -18.19 3.68
CA ASP A 34 -6.40 -18.49 5.08
C ASP A 34 -5.64 -17.61 6.10
N LEU A 35 -4.86 -16.63 5.62
CA LEU A 35 -4.05 -15.76 6.47
C LEU A 35 -4.94 -14.89 7.37
N LYS A 36 -4.71 -14.94 8.68
CA LYS A 36 -5.43 -14.13 9.66
C LYS A 36 -4.76 -12.77 9.85
N ASP A 37 -5.57 -11.76 10.14
CA ASP A 37 -5.11 -10.41 10.48
C ASP A 37 -4.61 -10.33 11.94
N THR A 38 -3.64 -11.18 12.28
CA THR A 38 -2.98 -11.18 13.59
C THR A 38 -1.46 -11.21 13.40
N GLN A 39 -0.75 -10.52 14.29
CA GLN A 39 0.70 -10.42 14.23
C GLN A 39 1.37 -11.81 14.19
N ASP A 40 0.91 -12.74 15.03
CA ASP A 40 1.45 -14.09 15.09
C ASP A 40 1.26 -14.86 13.78
N SER A 41 0.07 -14.76 13.17
CA SER A 41 -0.23 -15.45 11.90
C SER A 41 0.64 -14.91 10.76
N ILE A 42 0.82 -13.58 10.71
CA ILE A 42 1.64 -12.89 9.71
C ILE A 42 3.12 -13.27 9.91
N GLN A 43 3.63 -13.21 11.13
CA GLN A 43 5.02 -13.53 11.44
C GLN A 43 5.35 -15.00 11.17
N HIS A 44 4.43 -15.91 11.49
CA HIS A 44 4.60 -17.34 11.22
C HIS A 44 4.72 -17.61 9.71
N LEU A 45 3.83 -17.03 8.90
CA LEU A 45 3.87 -17.19 7.45
C LEU A 45 5.07 -16.47 6.82
N SER A 46 5.47 -15.31 7.35
CA SER A 46 6.67 -14.60 6.91
C SER A 46 7.93 -15.44 7.17
N SER A 47 8.06 -16.02 8.36
CA SER A 47 9.15 -16.94 8.70
C SER A 47 9.18 -18.15 7.77
N TRP A 48 8.00 -18.68 7.41
CA TRP A 48 7.86 -19.75 6.43
C TRP A 48 8.37 -19.33 5.05
N CYS A 49 8.05 -18.12 4.58
CA CYS A 49 8.56 -17.59 3.31
C CYS A 49 10.09 -17.48 3.33
N LEU A 50 10.65 -16.88 4.39
CA LEU A 50 12.09 -16.63 4.51
C LEU A 50 12.92 -17.92 4.54
N SER A 51 12.39 -19.04 5.06
CA SER A 51 13.09 -20.32 5.02
C SER A 51 13.09 -20.96 3.63
N ARG A 52 12.17 -20.56 2.73
CA ARG A 52 12.14 -20.95 1.30
C ARG A 52 12.63 -19.83 0.39
N ARG A 53 13.61 -19.03 0.86
CA ARG A 53 14.19 -17.90 0.09
C ARG A 53 14.64 -18.27 -1.34
N ALA A 54 15.06 -19.51 -1.59
CA ALA A 54 15.40 -19.98 -2.94
C ALA A 54 14.22 -19.88 -3.93
N HIS A 55 12.98 -19.91 -3.43
CA HIS A 55 11.75 -19.82 -4.22
C HIS A 55 11.12 -18.41 -4.16
N HIS A 56 11.89 -17.38 -3.79
CA HIS A 56 11.42 -16.01 -3.63
C HIS A 56 10.55 -15.50 -4.80
N LYS A 57 10.96 -15.73 -6.06
CA LYS A 57 10.17 -15.35 -7.24
C LYS A 57 8.78 -16.01 -7.28
N LYS A 58 8.71 -17.31 -6.97
CA LYS A 58 7.43 -18.04 -6.92
C LYS A 58 6.55 -17.50 -5.80
N ILE A 59 7.12 -17.26 -4.61
CA ILE A 59 6.41 -16.68 -3.46
C ILE A 59 5.78 -15.32 -3.82
N VAL A 60 6.55 -14.41 -4.40
CA VAL A 60 6.05 -13.07 -4.79
C VAL A 60 4.97 -13.19 -5.87
N SER A 61 5.15 -14.10 -6.83
CA SER A 61 4.15 -14.32 -7.89
C SER A 61 2.81 -14.87 -7.36
N SER A 62 2.85 -15.87 -6.48
CA SER A 62 1.67 -16.42 -5.82
C SER A 62 0.98 -15.40 -4.93
N TRP A 63 1.75 -14.58 -4.23
CA TRP A 63 1.21 -13.46 -3.45
C TRP A 63 0.39 -12.51 -4.31
N LEU A 64 0.93 -12.07 -5.46
CA LEU A 64 0.20 -11.17 -6.35
C LEU A 64 -1.03 -11.85 -6.96
N ASN A 65 -0.95 -13.14 -7.28
CA ASN A 65 -2.08 -13.91 -7.81
C ASN A 65 -3.24 -13.96 -6.81
N VAL A 66 -2.95 -14.28 -5.55
CA VAL A 66 -3.95 -14.29 -4.48
C VAL A 66 -4.49 -12.87 -4.22
N LEU A 67 -3.62 -11.85 -4.21
CA LEU A 67 -4.03 -10.46 -4.00
C LEU A 67 -5.08 -9.98 -5.01
N LYS A 68 -5.00 -10.45 -6.26
CA LYS A 68 -5.99 -10.16 -7.31
C LYS A 68 -7.35 -10.80 -7.06
N GLN A 69 -7.39 -11.94 -6.38
CA GLN A 69 -8.59 -12.75 -6.18
C GLN A 69 -9.32 -12.44 -4.87
N VAL A 70 -8.60 -11.97 -3.85
CA VAL A 70 -9.19 -11.66 -2.54
C VAL A 70 -9.90 -10.30 -2.52
N LYS A 71 -10.86 -10.16 -1.60
CA LYS A 71 -11.58 -8.91 -1.34
C LYS A 71 -10.66 -7.85 -0.75
N ILE A 72 -11.07 -6.58 -0.86
CA ILE A 72 -10.27 -5.41 -0.46
C ILE A 72 -9.85 -5.45 1.02
N GLU A 73 -10.68 -6.02 1.89
CA GLU A 73 -10.44 -6.12 3.33
C GLU A 73 -9.23 -7.02 3.64
N SER A 74 -9.09 -8.13 2.91
CA SER A 74 -7.97 -9.07 3.09
C SER A 74 -6.67 -8.60 2.43
N ARG A 75 -6.72 -7.60 1.53
CA ARG A 75 -5.53 -7.09 0.83
C ARG A 75 -4.54 -6.46 1.80
N LEU A 76 -5.03 -5.75 2.83
CA LEU A 76 -4.17 -5.11 3.83
C LEU A 76 -3.29 -6.13 4.58
N THR A 77 -3.88 -7.24 5.02
CA THR A 77 -3.15 -8.33 5.71
C THR A 77 -2.06 -8.95 4.82
N LEU A 78 -2.34 -9.11 3.52
CA LEU A 78 -1.34 -9.57 2.55
C LEU A 78 -0.21 -8.55 2.34
N PHE A 79 -0.49 -7.25 2.39
CA PHE A 79 0.55 -6.20 2.39
C PHE A 79 1.37 -6.20 3.68
N HIS A 80 0.77 -6.48 4.84
CA HIS A 80 1.52 -6.66 6.09
C HIS A 80 2.50 -7.83 6.01
N LEU A 81 2.08 -8.96 5.43
CA LEU A 81 2.98 -10.09 5.15
C LEU A 81 4.13 -9.69 4.22
N ALA A 82 3.82 -9.04 3.09
CA ALA A 82 4.84 -8.60 2.13
C ALA A 82 5.87 -7.69 2.80
N ASN A 83 5.40 -6.74 3.61
CA ASN A 83 6.25 -5.83 4.36
C ASN A 83 7.17 -6.60 5.33
N ASP A 84 6.63 -7.54 6.11
CA ASP A 84 7.44 -8.30 7.07
C ASP A 84 8.51 -9.15 6.36
N VAL A 85 8.16 -9.82 5.26
CA VAL A 85 9.10 -10.60 4.45
C VAL A 85 10.20 -9.70 3.87
N ILE A 86 9.86 -8.54 3.32
CA ILE A 86 10.84 -7.60 2.74
C ILE A 86 11.78 -7.04 3.81
N GLN A 87 11.25 -6.63 4.96
CA GLN A 87 12.07 -6.06 6.04
C GLN A 87 13.03 -7.11 6.61
N ASN A 88 12.55 -8.33 6.87
CA ASN A 88 13.38 -9.38 7.45
C ASN A 88 14.36 -9.99 6.42
N SER A 89 13.99 -10.07 5.15
CA SER A 89 14.91 -10.47 4.08
C SER A 89 16.05 -9.47 3.90
N LYS A 90 15.78 -8.16 3.99
CA LYS A 90 16.81 -7.11 3.92
C LYS A 90 17.85 -7.24 5.04
N ARG A 91 17.40 -7.47 6.28
CA ARG A 91 18.32 -7.69 7.43
C ARG A 91 19.23 -8.90 7.24
N LYS A 92 18.73 -9.95 6.56
CA LYS A 92 19.46 -11.20 6.30
C LYS A 92 20.15 -11.24 4.93
N ASN A 93 20.08 -10.14 4.18
CA ASN A 93 20.61 -10.02 2.82
C ASN A 93 20.11 -11.11 1.85
N TYR A 94 18.79 -11.33 1.78
CA TYR A 94 18.16 -12.25 0.83
C TYR A 94 17.64 -11.51 -0.41
N GLU A 95 17.58 -12.20 -1.56
CA GLU A 95 17.18 -11.68 -2.89
C GLU A 95 15.68 -11.40 -3.07
N TYR A 96 14.98 -11.04 -1.99
CA TYR A 96 13.57 -10.71 -2.06
C TYR A 96 13.31 -9.31 -2.62
N VAL A 97 14.14 -8.32 -2.26
CA VAL A 97 13.88 -6.90 -2.53
C VAL A 97 13.63 -6.65 -4.02
N ASP A 98 14.53 -7.11 -4.89
CA ASP A 98 14.41 -6.94 -6.34
C ASP A 98 13.20 -7.67 -6.93
N SER A 99 12.83 -8.81 -6.34
CA SER A 99 11.68 -9.60 -6.79
C SER A 99 10.35 -8.93 -6.44
N TRP A 100 10.30 -8.14 -5.36
CA TRP A 100 9.09 -7.46 -4.93
C TRP A 100 8.79 -6.18 -5.74
N GLY A 101 9.79 -5.49 -6.28
CA GLY A 101 9.63 -4.16 -6.89
C GLY A 101 8.50 -4.07 -7.93
N THR A 102 8.59 -4.85 -9.02
CA THR A 102 7.58 -4.81 -10.09
C THR A 102 6.21 -5.35 -9.65
N TYR A 103 6.18 -6.27 -8.70
CA TYR A 103 4.94 -6.86 -8.19
C TYR A 103 4.21 -5.91 -7.24
N LEU A 104 4.93 -5.14 -6.42
CA LEU A 104 4.35 -4.09 -5.58
C LEU A 104 3.76 -2.96 -6.42
N GLN A 105 4.42 -2.56 -7.50
CA GLN A 105 3.86 -1.55 -8.42
C GLN A 105 2.52 -2.00 -9.00
N LYS A 106 2.43 -3.26 -9.45
CA LYS A 106 1.16 -3.87 -9.93
C LYS A 106 0.13 -4.01 -8.81
N ALA A 107 0.56 -4.42 -7.62
CA ALA A 107 -0.33 -4.62 -6.47
C ALA A 107 -0.96 -3.31 -5.97
N THR A 108 -0.20 -2.21 -6.01
CA THR A 108 -0.67 -0.90 -5.53
C THR A 108 -1.86 -0.41 -6.35
N THR A 109 -1.98 -0.83 -7.61
CA THR A 109 -3.14 -0.50 -8.43
C THR A 109 -4.42 -1.21 -7.98
N LEU A 110 -4.28 -2.32 -7.27
CA LEU A 110 -5.39 -3.14 -6.76
C LEU A 110 -5.92 -2.63 -5.42
N VAL A 111 -5.18 -1.79 -4.70
CA VAL A 111 -5.65 -1.16 -3.45
C VAL A 111 -6.01 0.31 -3.63
N ARG A 112 -6.03 0.79 -4.88
CA ARG A 112 -6.56 2.12 -5.17
C ARG A 112 -8.03 2.17 -4.82
N ASP A 113 -8.46 3.32 -4.31
CA ASP A 113 -9.85 3.57 -3.98
C ASP A 113 -10.70 3.51 -5.27
N GLU A 114 -11.50 2.46 -5.39
CA GLU A 114 -12.41 2.23 -6.50
C GLU A 114 -13.43 3.38 -6.60
N LYS A 115 -13.83 3.96 -5.46
CA LYS A 115 -14.76 5.10 -5.42
C LYS A 115 -14.13 6.35 -6.02
N ALA A 116 -12.86 6.62 -5.71
CA ALA A 116 -12.12 7.72 -6.33
C ALA A 116 -12.01 7.56 -7.85
N THR A 117 -11.77 6.32 -8.31
CA THR A 117 -11.69 6.02 -9.75
C THR A 117 -13.03 6.24 -10.43
N ASN A 118 -14.13 5.77 -9.83
CA ASN A 118 -15.48 5.96 -10.35
C ASN A 118 -15.88 7.43 -10.41
N LEU A 119 -15.55 8.22 -9.39
CA LEU A 119 -15.74 9.67 -9.39
C LEU A 119 -15.01 10.35 -10.55
N VAL A 120 -13.74 10.02 -10.76
CA VAL A 120 -12.94 10.59 -11.85
C VAL A 120 -13.54 10.23 -13.22
N MET A 121 -13.99 8.99 -13.40
CA MET A 121 -14.65 8.57 -14.63
C MET A 121 -15.96 9.32 -14.85
N ALA A 122 -16.81 9.45 -13.82
CA ALA A 122 -18.08 10.17 -13.91
C ALA A 122 -17.88 11.66 -14.26
N VAL A 123 -16.90 12.33 -13.64
CA VAL A 123 -16.53 13.72 -13.98
C VAL A 123 -16.11 13.84 -15.44
N ARG A 124 -15.27 12.91 -15.94
CA ARG A 124 -14.84 12.91 -17.35
C ARG A 124 -16.00 12.73 -18.31
N GLU A 125 -16.94 11.84 -18.02
CA GLU A 125 -18.11 11.63 -18.88
C GLU A 125 -19.03 12.86 -18.88
N CYS A 126 -19.23 13.52 -17.74
CA CYS A 126 -19.94 14.80 -17.68
C CYS A 126 -19.30 15.87 -18.56
N VAL A 127 -17.97 16.03 -18.50
CA VAL A 127 -17.24 17.00 -19.33
C VAL A 127 -17.38 16.68 -20.82
N LYS A 128 -17.33 15.40 -21.18
CA LYS A 128 -17.53 14.95 -22.55
C LYS A 128 -18.93 15.29 -23.06
N HIS A 129 -19.98 14.99 -22.30
CA HIS A 129 -21.36 15.33 -22.69
C HIS A 129 -21.59 16.84 -22.75
N GLN A 130 -20.96 17.62 -21.87
CA GLN A 130 -20.98 19.08 -21.98
C GLN A 130 -20.36 19.56 -23.30
N SER A 131 -19.22 19.02 -23.70
CA SER A 131 -18.59 19.35 -24.99
C SER A 131 -19.47 18.95 -26.18
N GLU A 132 -20.18 17.83 -26.10
CA GLU A 132 -21.13 17.36 -27.12
C GLU A 132 -22.29 18.35 -27.26
N THR A 133 -22.92 18.74 -26.14
CA THR A 133 -23.98 19.76 -26.12
C THR A 133 -23.50 21.10 -26.67
N ASP A 134 -22.34 21.59 -26.22
CA ASP A 134 -21.78 22.86 -26.67
C ASP A 134 -21.53 22.86 -28.19
N HIS A 135 -21.08 21.74 -28.75
CA HIS A 135 -20.88 21.59 -30.18
C HIS A 135 -22.20 21.59 -30.94
N THR A 136 -23.17 20.79 -30.52
CA THR A 136 -24.50 20.72 -31.15
C THR A 136 -25.23 22.07 -31.09
N PHE A 137 -25.11 22.79 -29.97
CA PHE A 137 -25.74 24.11 -29.81
C PHE A 137 -25.07 25.22 -30.65
N LYS A 138 -23.77 25.10 -30.94
CA LYS A 138 -23.06 26.00 -31.87
C LYS A 138 -23.48 25.80 -33.32
N GLY A 139 -23.78 24.56 -33.71
CA GLY A 139 -24.23 24.21 -35.07
C GLY A 139 -25.70 24.54 -35.36
N LEU A 140 -26.48 24.90 -34.34
CA LEU A 140 -27.92 25.15 -34.47
C LEU A 140 -28.22 26.48 -35.18
N ASN A 141 -29.12 26.46 -36.16
CA ASN A 141 -29.70 27.69 -36.69
C ASN A 141 -30.66 28.31 -35.65
N LYS A 142 -30.17 29.29 -34.88
CA LYS A 142 -30.90 29.87 -33.73
C LYS A 142 -32.12 30.71 -34.12
N LYS A 143 -32.28 31.03 -35.40
CA LYS A 143 -33.45 31.70 -35.96
C LYS A 143 -33.82 31.01 -37.28
N PRO A 144 -34.63 29.94 -37.22
CA PRO A 144 -35.30 29.44 -38.41
C PRO A 144 -36.22 30.57 -38.87
N HIS A 145 -35.88 31.21 -39.99
CA HIS A 145 -36.72 32.25 -40.56
C HIS A 145 -37.51 31.63 -41.71
N VAL A 146 -38.78 31.34 -41.44
CA VAL A 146 -39.72 30.92 -42.48
C VAL A 146 -40.50 32.15 -42.90
N ASP A 147 -40.28 32.61 -44.14
CA ASP A 147 -41.03 33.73 -44.72
C ASP A 147 -42.44 33.26 -45.11
N VAL A 148 -43.39 33.51 -44.21
CA VAL A 148 -44.81 33.14 -44.33
C VAL A 148 -45.47 33.71 -45.60
N GLU A 149 -45.02 34.87 -46.07
CA GLU A 149 -45.61 35.52 -47.25
C GLU A 149 -45.07 34.89 -48.54
N ALA A 150 -43.77 34.56 -48.58
CA ALA A 150 -43.18 33.76 -49.67
C ALA A 150 -43.79 32.34 -49.76
N VAL A 151 -44.05 31.71 -48.62
CA VAL A 151 -44.77 30.42 -48.52
C VAL A 151 -46.14 30.53 -49.18
N MET A 152 -46.95 31.51 -48.73
CA MET A 152 -48.32 31.70 -49.23
C MET A 152 -48.37 32.00 -50.73
N ASN A 153 -47.42 32.77 -51.24
CA ASN A 153 -47.36 33.11 -52.66
C ASN A 153 -46.96 31.90 -53.52
N SER A 154 -46.06 31.04 -53.04
CA SER A 154 -45.66 29.80 -53.73
C SER A 154 -46.80 28.78 -53.79
N ILE A 155 -47.59 28.66 -52.72
CA ILE A 155 -48.80 27.82 -52.66
C ILE A 155 -49.85 28.34 -53.66
N LYS A 156 -50.12 29.65 -53.68
CA LYS A 156 -51.07 30.28 -54.61
C LYS A 156 -50.62 30.15 -56.08
N GLY A 157 -49.31 30.20 -56.33
CA GLY A 157 -48.70 30.05 -57.64
C GLY A 157 -48.67 28.62 -58.20
N LYS A 158 -49.10 27.61 -57.41
CA LYS A 158 -48.99 26.17 -57.74
C LYS A 158 -47.56 25.68 -58.02
N ASP A 159 -46.56 26.35 -57.46
CA ASP A 159 -45.14 26.00 -57.63
C ASP A 159 -44.77 24.88 -56.64
N ARG A 160 -45.13 23.65 -56.99
CA ARG A 160 -45.01 22.47 -56.12
C ARG A 160 -43.57 22.20 -55.64
N SER A 161 -42.58 22.46 -56.48
CA SER A 161 -41.15 22.23 -56.16
C SER A 161 -40.69 23.08 -54.97
N LYS A 162 -41.04 24.37 -54.95
CA LYS A 162 -40.65 25.28 -53.86
C LYS A 162 -41.31 24.95 -52.54
N VAL A 163 -42.54 24.43 -52.59
CA VAL A 163 -43.25 23.98 -51.38
C VAL A 163 -42.55 22.75 -50.80
N GLU A 164 -42.15 21.79 -51.64
CA GLU A 164 -41.41 20.59 -51.22
C GLU A 164 -40.01 20.93 -50.65
N GLU A 165 -39.26 21.86 -51.26
CA GLU A 165 -37.95 22.31 -50.76
C GLU A 165 -38.03 22.95 -49.36
N MET A 166 -39.06 23.76 -49.13
CA MET A 166 -39.28 24.45 -47.87
C MET A 166 -39.81 23.54 -46.77
N GLU A 167 -40.67 22.57 -47.12
CA GLU A 167 -41.07 21.50 -46.20
C GLU A 167 -39.84 20.72 -45.72
N GLN A 168 -38.93 20.39 -46.64
CA GLN A 168 -37.68 19.70 -46.32
C GLN A 168 -36.77 20.55 -45.40
N GLU A 169 -36.67 21.86 -45.60
CA GLU A 169 -35.91 22.76 -44.72
C GLU A 169 -36.49 22.81 -43.29
N ILE A 170 -37.82 22.85 -43.15
CA ILE A 170 -38.51 22.82 -41.86
C ILE A 170 -38.26 21.48 -41.14
N GLU A 171 -38.35 20.36 -41.86
CA GLU A 171 -38.05 19.03 -41.31
C GLU A 171 -36.59 18.93 -40.84
N GLU A 172 -35.64 19.47 -41.61
CA GLU A 172 -34.23 19.50 -41.22
C GLU A 172 -34.01 20.34 -39.96
N HIS A 173 -34.64 21.52 -39.87
CA HIS A 173 -34.60 22.33 -38.66
C HIS A 173 -35.21 21.62 -37.45
N LEU A 174 -36.37 20.98 -37.60
CA LEU A 174 -37.00 20.20 -36.53
C LEU A 174 -36.06 19.09 -36.05
N ALA A 175 -35.44 18.33 -36.96
CA ALA A 175 -34.49 17.28 -36.63
C ALA A 175 -33.25 17.83 -35.86
N GLN A 176 -32.76 19.02 -36.22
CA GLN A 176 -31.68 19.68 -35.49
C GLN A 176 -32.09 20.05 -34.05
N TYR A 177 -33.29 20.59 -33.85
CA TYR A 177 -33.81 20.91 -32.51
C TYR A 177 -34.04 19.65 -31.66
N GLU A 178 -34.59 18.59 -32.25
CA GLU A 178 -34.76 17.31 -31.57
C GLU A 178 -33.43 16.72 -31.11
N ASN A 179 -32.39 16.81 -31.95
CA ASN A 179 -31.03 16.40 -31.58
C ASN A 179 -30.48 17.22 -30.39
N VAL A 180 -30.65 18.55 -30.40
CA VAL A 180 -30.25 19.42 -29.27
C VAL A 180 -30.96 19.00 -27.97
N VAL A 181 -32.27 18.74 -28.03
CA VAL A 181 -33.03 18.25 -26.87
C VAL A 181 -32.50 16.89 -26.39
N GLY A 182 -32.15 16.00 -27.32
CA GLY A 182 -31.57 14.69 -27.03
C GLY A 182 -30.24 14.77 -26.27
N VAL A 183 -29.29 15.56 -26.78
CA VAL A 183 -27.97 15.73 -26.12
C VAL A 183 -28.10 16.43 -24.77
N LEU A 184 -28.99 17.43 -24.64
CA LEU A 184 -29.25 18.12 -23.37
C LEU A 184 -29.84 17.16 -22.32
N LYS A 185 -30.80 16.31 -22.70
CA LYS A 185 -31.37 15.31 -21.78
C LYS A 185 -30.31 14.31 -21.30
N LYS A 186 -29.44 13.87 -22.20
CA LYS A 186 -28.33 12.96 -21.89
C LYS A 186 -27.36 13.60 -20.89
N GLU A 187 -26.94 14.84 -21.15
CA GLU A 187 -26.06 15.60 -20.28
C GLU A 187 -26.69 15.86 -18.90
N GLN A 188 -27.97 16.23 -18.85
CA GLN A 188 -28.73 16.41 -17.61
C GLN A 188 -28.73 15.13 -16.77
N LYS A 189 -28.99 13.97 -17.39
CA LYS A 189 -28.95 12.68 -16.71
C LYS A 189 -27.57 12.40 -16.11
N THR A 190 -26.50 12.56 -16.89
CA THR A 190 -25.13 12.31 -16.40
C THR A 190 -24.76 13.26 -15.25
N ARG A 191 -25.18 14.53 -15.31
CA ARG A 191 -24.96 15.47 -14.19
C ARG A 191 -25.69 15.06 -12.93
N GLN A 192 -26.92 14.56 -13.03
CA GLN A 192 -27.69 14.09 -11.88
C GLN A 192 -27.04 12.88 -11.20
N GLU A 193 -26.51 11.95 -12.00
CA GLU A 193 -25.74 10.81 -11.52
C GLU A 193 -24.44 11.26 -10.83
N LEU A 194 -23.71 12.23 -11.41
CA LEU A 194 -22.50 12.80 -10.82
C LEU A 194 -22.77 13.50 -9.49
N LEU A 195 -23.86 14.29 -9.38
CA LEU A 195 -24.23 14.96 -8.13
C LEU A 195 -24.45 13.96 -7.00
N THR A 196 -25.24 12.92 -7.27
CA THR A 196 -25.48 11.83 -6.31
C THR A 196 -24.17 11.17 -5.87
N LEU A 197 -23.27 10.92 -6.81
CA LEU A 197 -21.98 10.30 -6.51
C LEU A 197 -21.07 11.21 -5.68
N LEU A 198 -21.05 12.51 -5.97
CA LEU A 198 -20.28 13.51 -5.22
C LEU A 198 -20.78 13.66 -3.77
N GLU A 199 -22.09 13.62 -3.56
CA GLU A 199 -22.68 13.65 -2.22
C GLU A 199 -22.25 12.43 -1.39
N GLN A 200 -22.36 11.24 -1.97
CA GLN A 200 -21.90 10.00 -1.32
C GLN A 200 -20.40 10.03 -1.02
N ALA A 201 -19.59 10.57 -1.94
CA ALA A 201 -18.16 10.75 -1.75
C ALA A 201 -17.84 11.72 -0.62
N GLY A 202 -18.56 12.84 -0.53
CA GLY A 202 -18.40 13.83 0.54
C GLY A 202 -18.59 13.21 1.92
N LEU A 203 -19.68 12.46 2.10
CA LEU A 203 -19.95 11.74 3.36
C LEU A 203 -18.85 10.73 3.69
N PHE A 204 -18.41 9.96 2.69
CA PHE A 204 -17.38 8.94 2.86
C PHE A 204 -16.02 9.53 3.26
N TYR A 205 -15.55 10.58 2.58
CA TYR A 205 -14.25 11.17 2.86
C TYR A 205 -14.25 12.00 4.15
N GLU A 206 -15.38 12.60 4.56
CA GLU A 206 -15.45 13.23 5.88
C GLU A 206 -15.43 12.20 7.01
N ASN A 207 -16.06 11.04 6.83
CA ASN A 207 -15.95 9.92 7.77
C ASN A 207 -14.50 9.44 7.88
N GLN A 208 -13.85 9.13 6.75
CA GLN A 208 -12.44 8.71 6.74
C GLN A 208 -11.53 9.75 7.41
N ARG A 209 -11.75 11.03 7.13
CA ARG A 209 -10.99 12.12 7.75
C ARG A 209 -11.14 12.11 9.27
N THR A 210 -12.32 11.80 9.77
CA THR A 210 -12.58 11.70 11.22
C THR A 210 -11.81 10.54 11.85
N GLU A 211 -11.81 9.36 11.22
CA GLU A 211 -11.01 8.21 11.66
C GLU A 211 -9.51 8.54 11.69
N VAL A 212 -8.99 9.16 10.62
CA VAL A 212 -7.58 9.58 10.55
C VAL A 212 -7.25 10.59 11.65
N LYS A 213 -8.14 11.55 11.95
CA LYS A 213 -7.93 12.51 13.05
C LYS A 213 -7.81 11.82 14.41
N VAL A 214 -8.61 10.79 14.68
CA VAL A 214 -8.53 10.02 15.92
C VAL A 214 -7.15 9.38 16.05
N VAL A 215 -6.67 8.75 14.97
CA VAL A 215 -5.34 8.13 14.93
C VAL A 215 -4.24 9.18 15.11
N VAL A 216 -4.28 10.29 14.38
CA VAL A 216 -3.29 11.38 14.49
C VAL A 216 -3.26 11.94 15.92
N ASN A 217 -4.42 12.10 16.55
CA ASN A 217 -4.50 12.56 17.94
C ASN A 217 -3.87 11.54 18.91
N ALA A 218 -4.12 10.24 18.72
CA ALA A 218 -3.51 9.19 19.52
C ALA A 218 -1.97 9.21 19.42
N TYR A 219 -1.43 9.34 18.20
CA TYR A 219 0.03 9.45 18.00
C TYR A 219 0.62 10.75 18.55
N ARG A 220 -0.10 11.88 18.43
CA ARG A 220 0.32 13.14 19.06
C ARG A 220 0.41 12.99 20.57
N ASN A 221 -0.59 12.35 21.19
CA ASN A 221 -0.61 12.08 22.63
C ASN A 221 0.51 11.12 23.05
N PHE A 222 0.74 10.05 22.30
CA PHE A 222 1.87 9.14 22.53
C PHE A 222 3.21 9.87 22.43
N GLY A 223 3.39 10.69 21.39
CA GLY A 223 4.60 11.50 21.22
C GLY A 223 4.83 12.48 22.37
N ASN A 224 3.78 13.12 22.87
CA ASN A 224 3.87 13.98 24.05
C ASN A 224 4.28 13.19 25.30
N ARG A 225 3.72 12.00 25.52
CA ARG A 225 4.13 11.11 26.62
C ARG A 225 5.59 10.69 26.51
N LEU A 226 6.04 10.35 25.30
CA LEU A 226 7.43 9.96 25.05
C LEU A 226 8.40 11.11 25.33
N LYS A 227 8.06 12.35 24.94
CA LYS A 227 8.86 13.54 25.30
C LYS A 227 8.94 13.74 26.81
N SER A 228 7.81 13.61 27.51
CA SER A 228 7.80 13.71 28.98
C SER A 228 8.63 12.63 29.64
N MET A 229 8.57 11.39 29.12
CA MET A 229 9.39 10.28 29.60
C MET A 229 10.87 10.52 29.36
N LYS A 230 11.24 10.98 28.15
CA LYS A 230 12.61 11.39 27.83
C LYS A 230 13.11 12.46 28.80
N LYS A 231 12.32 13.51 29.04
CA LYS A 231 12.69 14.58 29.97
C LYS A 231 12.96 14.05 31.39
N LYS A 232 12.09 13.17 31.90
CA LYS A 232 12.28 12.52 33.21
C LYS A 232 13.52 11.63 33.24
N LEU A 233 13.81 10.92 32.15
CA LEU A 233 15.00 10.07 32.02
C LEU A 233 16.28 10.92 31.98
N ASP A 234 16.27 12.04 31.24
CA ASP A 234 17.38 12.99 31.18
C ASP A 234 17.65 13.60 32.56
N GLU A 235 16.60 13.95 33.33
CA GLU A 235 16.72 14.41 34.72
C GLU A 235 17.30 13.34 35.65
N LEU A 236 16.84 12.09 35.55
CA LEU A 236 17.36 10.97 36.36
C LEU A 236 18.81 10.63 36.01
N THR A 237 19.20 10.75 34.74
CA THR A 237 20.55 10.41 34.27
C THR A 237 21.62 11.25 34.98
N VAL A 238 21.29 12.48 35.38
CA VAL A 238 22.19 13.36 36.16
C VAL A 238 22.35 12.89 37.62
N SER A 239 21.35 12.20 38.18
CA SER A 239 21.35 11.69 39.56
C SER A 239 21.97 10.29 39.70
N LEU A 240 22.15 9.59 38.58
CA LEU A 240 22.78 8.28 38.59
C LEU A 240 24.28 8.47 38.89
N PRO A 241 24.84 7.76 39.88
CA PRO A 241 26.27 7.82 40.14
C PRO A 241 27.00 7.36 38.88
N SER A 242 28.08 8.09 38.53
CA SER A 242 28.98 7.65 37.46
C SER A 242 29.31 6.17 37.66
N PRO A 243 29.33 5.36 36.58
CA PRO A 243 29.80 3.98 36.69
C PRO A 243 31.13 4.01 37.44
N ILE A 244 31.24 3.22 38.52
CA ILE A 244 32.48 3.12 39.29
C ILE A 244 33.59 2.91 38.26
N PRO A 245 34.60 3.79 38.20
CA PRO A 245 35.67 3.64 37.23
C PRO A 245 36.19 2.22 37.38
N SER A 246 36.29 1.50 36.25
CA SER A 246 36.87 0.18 36.27
C SER A 246 38.17 0.25 37.07
N PRO A 247 38.40 -0.68 38.02
CA PRO A 247 39.62 -0.66 38.82
C PRO A 247 40.81 -0.50 37.87
N ASP A 248 41.80 0.30 38.29
CA ASP A 248 43.06 0.44 37.55
C ASP A 248 43.51 -0.95 37.10
N ILE A 249 44.01 -1.09 35.87
CA ILE A 249 44.47 -2.39 35.35
C ILE A 249 45.61 -2.98 36.21
N ASN A 250 46.23 -2.15 37.06
CA ASN A 250 47.22 -2.53 38.06
C ASN A 250 46.64 -2.76 39.47
N ALA A 251 45.32 -2.64 39.67
CA ALA A 251 44.69 -2.96 40.94
C ALA A 251 44.75 -4.49 41.15
N PRO A 252 45.36 -4.96 42.25
CA PRO A 252 45.43 -6.39 42.52
C PRO A 252 44.01 -6.95 42.62
N SER A 253 43.74 -8.08 41.94
CA SER A 253 42.46 -8.78 42.09
C SER A 253 42.23 -9.13 43.57
N PRO A 254 41.02 -8.92 44.11
CA PRO A 254 40.75 -9.25 45.49
C PRO A 254 40.91 -10.76 45.70
N VAL A 255 41.80 -11.13 46.60
CA VAL A 255 41.95 -12.52 47.09
C VAL A 255 40.69 -12.90 47.88
N PRO A 256 40.18 -14.13 47.76
CA PRO A 256 39.08 -14.58 48.61
C PRO A 256 39.56 -14.59 50.06
N SER A 257 38.89 -13.82 50.93
CA SER A 257 39.00 -14.01 52.37
C SER A 257 38.10 -15.19 52.74
N ASP A 258 38.66 -16.23 53.36
CA ASP A 258 38.01 -17.50 53.76
C ASP A 258 36.93 -17.34 54.86
N GLY A 259 36.06 -16.33 54.77
CA GLY A 259 35.16 -15.93 55.86
C GLY A 259 33.66 -15.86 55.53
N ASP A 260 33.26 -15.53 54.31
CA ASP A 260 31.87 -15.11 54.04
C ASP A 260 31.20 -15.96 52.94
N ASN A 261 31.07 -17.26 53.17
CA ASN A 261 30.09 -18.11 52.48
C ASN A 261 28.94 -18.42 53.44
N ILE A 262 28.10 -17.42 53.72
CA ILE A 262 26.72 -17.66 54.17
C ILE A 262 25.80 -17.13 53.07
N LEU A 263 25.45 -18.01 52.14
CA LEU A 263 24.31 -17.79 51.23
C LEU A 263 23.02 -17.89 52.07
N PRO A 264 22.13 -16.89 52.06
CA PRO A 264 20.78 -17.06 52.58
C PRO A 264 19.94 -17.91 51.61
N ASN A 265 19.13 -18.82 52.18
CA ASN A 265 18.29 -19.84 51.55
C ASN A 265 17.63 -19.50 50.19
N ASP A 266 17.63 -20.51 49.32
CA ASP A 266 17.08 -20.62 47.96
C ASP A 266 15.53 -20.61 47.85
N ASP A 267 14.81 -19.79 48.61
CA ASP A 267 13.32 -19.83 48.59
C ASP A 267 12.61 -18.56 48.10
N ASN A 268 13.29 -17.59 47.49
CA ASN A 268 12.57 -16.46 46.85
C ASN A 268 13.39 -15.73 45.77
N TYR A 269 13.59 -16.37 44.61
CA TYR A 269 14.02 -15.65 43.41
C TYR A 269 13.02 -15.78 42.27
N PHE A 270 12.59 -14.60 41.82
CA PHE A 270 11.77 -14.32 40.66
C PHE A 270 12.18 -15.15 39.44
N GLN A 271 11.21 -15.78 38.78
CA GLN A 271 11.41 -16.54 37.55
C GLN A 271 11.72 -15.60 36.37
N MET A 272 12.99 -15.29 36.16
CA MET A 272 13.44 -14.56 34.96
C MET A 272 13.73 -15.56 33.84
N LEU A 273 12.96 -15.45 32.75
CA LEU A 273 13.14 -16.24 31.53
C LEU A 273 14.57 -16.11 30.98
N GLN A 274 15.13 -17.26 30.60
CA GLN A 274 16.33 -17.38 29.77
C GLN A 274 16.16 -16.64 28.43
N HIS A 275 16.77 -15.46 28.32
CA HIS A 275 17.14 -14.87 27.03
C HIS A 275 18.65 -14.66 27.02
N HIS A 276 19.38 -15.61 26.44
CA HIS A 276 20.75 -15.39 25.99
C HIS A 276 20.72 -14.53 24.71
N GLY A 277 21.31 -13.34 24.78
CA GLY A 277 21.52 -12.46 23.64
C GLY A 277 22.39 -11.27 24.05
N SER A 278 23.71 -11.43 23.93
CA SER A 278 24.72 -10.41 24.17
C SER A 278 24.47 -9.15 23.31
N TYR A 279 24.26 -7.99 23.94
CA TYR A 279 24.19 -6.69 23.27
C TYR A 279 25.40 -5.85 23.68
N MET A 280 26.60 -6.25 23.27
CA MET A 280 27.75 -5.34 23.17
C MET A 280 28.81 -5.99 22.27
N GLY A 281 28.75 -5.71 20.96
CA GLY A 281 29.80 -6.12 20.04
C GLY A 281 29.48 -5.84 18.58
N GLY A 282 29.94 -4.69 18.07
CA GLY A 282 30.20 -4.49 16.64
C GLY A 282 29.33 -3.45 15.91
N ASN A 283 29.96 -2.32 15.55
CA ASN A 283 29.62 -1.31 14.53
C ASN A 283 28.14 -1.09 14.17
N ILE A 284 27.51 -0.18 14.91
CA ILE A 284 26.36 0.60 14.43
C ILE A 284 26.87 1.78 13.58
N ALA A 285 26.35 1.93 12.36
CA ALA A 285 26.61 3.09 11.49
C ALA A 285 25.80 4.34 11.92
N PHE A 286 25.72 4.58 13.23
CA PHE A 286 24.94 5.66 13.83
C PHE A 286 25.71 6.19 15.04
N ASP A 287 26.12 7.46 14.96
CA ASP A 287 26.71 8.19 16.08
C ASP A 287 25.59 8.92 16.83
N MET A 288 25.54 8.74 18.15
CA MET A 288 24.52 9.32 19.03
C MET A 288 24.69 10.84 19.22
N ASN A 289 25.83 11.40 18.80
CA ASN A 289 26.14 12.84 18.85
C ASN A 289 25.57 13.65 17.68
N ASP A 290 24.87 13.04 16.73
CA ASP A 290 24.35 13.71 15.53
C ASP A 290 23.17 14.66 15.83
N PHE A 291 22.64 14.64 17.06
CA PHE A 291 21.54 15.51 17.51
C PHE A 291 21.98 16.86 18.11
N THR A 292 23.29 17.07 18.34
CA THR A 292 23.80 18.27 19.04
C THR A 292 24.66 19.19 18.18
N ARG A 293 24.91 18.86 16.91
CA ARG A 293 25.69 19.73 16.00
C ARG A 293 24.83 20.87 15.45
N SER A 294 25.18 22.09 15.85
CA SER A 294 24.53 23.35 15.44
C SER A 294 24.84 23.80 14.01
N ASP A 295 25.82 23.20 13.34
CA ASP A 295 26.20 23.52 11.96
C ASP A 295 26.13 22.27 11.08
N SER A 296 24.99 22.06 10.44
CA SER A 296 24.88 21.25 9.23
C SER A 296 23.76 21.80 8.34
N PRO A 297 23.98 21.84 7.02
CA PRO A 297 23.25 22.73 6.13
C PRO A 297 21.78 22.31 6.00
N MET A 298 20.91 23.32 6.03
CA MET A 298 19.47 23.17 5.87
C MET A 298 19.11 22.48 4.56
N VAL A 299 18.92 21.16 4.60
CA VAL A 299 18.09 20.45 3.62
C VAL A 299 16.71 20.35 4.24
N MET A 300 15.80 21.20 3.77
CA MET A 300 14.38 21.14 4.09
C MET A 300 13.84 19.73 3.82
N ASN A 301 13.67 18.94 4.88
CA ASN A 301 12.93 17.69 4.80
C ASN A 301 11.81 17.71 5.82
N ARG A 302 10.58 17.86 5.30
CA ARG A 302 9.33 17.87 6.08
C ARG A 302 9.23 16.60 6.93
N GLY A 303 8.77 16.79 8.16
CA GLY A 303 8.73 15.79 9.22
C GLY A 303 8.15 14.43 8.80
N ARG A 304 8.91 13.39 9.11
CA ARG A 304 8.58 11.97 8.89
C ARG A 304 7.54 11.49 9.91
N CYS A 305 6.31 11.28 9.46
CA CYS A 305 5.43 10.29 10.05
C CYS A 305 5.71 8.94 9.37
N GLN A 306 6.21 7.96 10.13
CA GLN A 306 6.33 6.58 9.66
C GLN A 306 4.94 5.95 9.63
N SER A 307 4.32 5.94 8.45
CA SER A 307 3.16 5.11 8.13
C SER A 307 3.54 4.25 6.92
N SER A 308 3.12 3.00 6.93
CA SER A 308 3.41 1.93 5.96
C SER A 308 3.28 2.34 4.48
N GLY A 309 2.58 3.42 4.16
CA GLY A 309 2.47 3.99 2.82
C GLY A 309 3.73 4.68 2.26
N VAL A 310 4.62 5.23 3.11
CA VAL A 310 5.83 5.92 2.62
C VAL A 310 6.92 4.92 2.19
N TRP A 311 6.97 3.76 2.84
CA TRP A 311 7.92 2.69 2.49
C TRP A 311 7.56 2.04 1.13
N LEU A 312 6.25 1.82 0.89
CA LEU A 312 5.76 1.41 -0.43
C LEU A 312 6.09 2.46 -1.51
N CYS A 313 5.90 3.75 -1.20
CA CYS A 313 6.30 4.85 -2.10
C CYS A 313 7.81 4.89 -2.39
N GLY A 314 8.66 4.54 -1.42
CA GLY A 314 10.11 4.49 -1.59
C GLY A 314 10.59 3.36 -2.50
N ILE A 315 9.95 2.19 -2.43
CA ILE A 315 10.24 1.05 -3.32
C ILE A 315 9.71 1.28 -4.74
N ILE A 316 8.58 1.99 -4.91
CA ILE A 316 7.98 2.27 -6.23
C ILE A 316 8.71 3.40 -6.98
N ARG A 317 9.48 4.25 -6.28
CA ARG A 317 10.22 5.38 -6.87
C ARG A 317 11.70 5.11 -7.16
N SER A 318 12.23 3.93 -6.83
CA SER A 318 13.59 3.49 -7.21
C SER A 318 13.50 2.45 -8.32
#